data_AF-A0A2V9UC63-F1
#
_entry.id   AF-A0A2V9UC63-F1
#
_cell.length_a   1.000
_cell.length_b   1.000
_cell.length_c   1.000
_cell.angle_alpha   90.00
_cell.angle_beta   90.00
_cell.angle_gamma   90.00
#
_symmetry.space_group_name_H-M   'P 1'
#
loop_
_entity.id
_entity.type
_entity.pdbx_description
1 polymer ?
#
loop_
_entity_poly.entity_id
_entity_poly.type
_entity_poly.pdbx_seq_one_letter_code
_entity_poly.pdbx_strand_id
1 'polypeptide(L)'
;MAKRRGERQASSGAELRAIRQQLGWSMREVHRASLALAKKHRQPAFVIAPSRLHGIESKNKIPNIHRLYALALIYGRNLNELLSLYGIPL
;
A
#
# COMPACT_ATOMS: atom_id res chain seq x y z
N MET A 1 -22.46 17.33 17.22
CA MET A 1 -22.60 16.11 18.04
C MET A 1 -21.74 15.01 17.43
N ALA A 2 -20.99 14.31 18.28
CA ALA A 2 -20.27 13.04 18.06
C ALA A 2 -19.05 13.07 17.10
N LYS A 3 -17.89 12.47 17.41
CA LYS A 3 -17.38 11.82 18.62
C LYS A 3 -15.85 11.62 18.41
N ARG A 4 -15.10 11.73 19.50
CA ARG A 4 -13.86 10.97 19.82
C ARG A 4 -12.53 11.38 19.20
N ARG A 5 -11.89 12.31 19.92
CA ARG A 5 -10.49 12.19 20.34
C ARG A 5 -10.35 10.88 21.15
N GLY A 6 -9.68 9.84 20.65
CA GLY A 6 -9.26 8.70 21.49
C GLY A 6 -9.32 7.26 20.95
N GLU A 7 -9.62 6.99 19.68
CA GLU A 7 -9.34 5.68 19.07
C GLU A 7 -8.04 5.84 18.26
N ARG A 8 -7.02 5.01 18.50
CA ARG A 8 -5.85 4.93 17.60
C ARG A 8 -6.38 4.43 16.26
N GLN A 9 -6.88 5.32 15.41
CA GLN A 9 -7.23 4.99 14.05
C GLN A 9 -5.95 4.42 13.43
N ALA A 10 -6.00 3.14 13.04
CA ALA A 10 -4.88 2.51 12.38
C ALA A 10 -4.51 3.41 11.21
N SER A 11 -3.24 3.81 11.12
CA SER A 11 -2.86 4.68 10.02
C SER A 11 -3.03 3.94 8.70
N SER A 12 -3.23 4.66 7.59
CA SER A 12 -3.35 4.07 6.26
C SER A 12 -2.21 3.08 5.95
N GLY A 13 -1.00 3.36 6.46
CA GLY A 13 0.15 2.45 6.38
C GLY A 13 -0.02 1.15 7.19
N ALA A 14 -0.59 1.22 8.39
CA ALA A 14 -0.87 0.05 9.21
C ALA A 14 -1.95 -0.84 8.57
N GLU A 15 -2.94 -0.26 7.91
CA GLU A 15 -3.96 -1.01 7.17
C GLU A 15 -3.36 -1.72 5.94
N LEU A 16 -2.53 -1.01 5.15
CA LEU A 16 -1.77 -1.64 4.06
C LEU A 16 -0.89 -2.81 4.54
N ARG A 17 -0.27 -2.66 5.71
CA ARG A 17 0.50 -3.72 6.35
C ARG A 17 -0.37 -4.91 6.72
N ALA A 18 -1.56 -4.67 7.26
CA ALA A 18 -2.50 -5.72 7.62
C ALA A 18 -2.93 -6.52 6.37
N ILE A 19 -3.27 -5.83 5.27
CA ILE A 19 -3.60 -6.48 3.99
C ILE A 19 -2.44 -7.37 3.52
N ARG A 20 -1.20 -6.84 3.53
CA ARG A 20 -0.02 -7.62 3.14
C ARG A 20 0.16 -8.88 4.00
N GLN A 21 -0.02 -8.74 5.32
CA GLN A 21 0.15 -9.85 6.27
C GLN A 21 -0.96 -10.90 6.11
N GLN A 22 -2.20 -10.50 5.82
CA GLN A 22 -3.31 -11.43 5.52
C GLN A 22 -3.03 -12.27 4.27
N LEU A 23 -2.33 -11.70 3.28
CA LEU A 23 -1.90 -12.43 2.09
C LEU A 23 -0.71 -13.38 2.37
N GLY A 24 -0.10 -13.31 3.56
CA GLY A 24 1.09 -14.07 3.92
C GLY A 24 2.38 -13.55 3.28
N TRP A 25 2.38 -12.34 2.72
CA TRP A 25 3.51 -11.82 1.95
C TRP A 25 4.52 -11.09 2.84
N SER A 26 5.79 -11.42 2.66
CA SER A 26 6.92 -10.64 3.14
C SER A 26 7.15 -9.39 2.29
N MET A 27 7.88 -8.41 2.84
CA MET A 27 8.27 -7.22 2.07
C MET A 27 9.14 -7.56 0.84
N ARG A 28 9.93 -8.65 0.90
CA ARG A 28 10.74 -9.12 -0.22
C ARG A 28 9.89 -9.71 -1.33
N GLU A 29 8.78 -10.38 -1.00
CA GLU A 29 7.85 -10.93 -1.98
C GLU A 29 7.09 -9.81 -2.70
N VAL A 30 6.62 -8.80 -1.97
CA VAL A 30 6.04 -7.59 -2.58
C VAL A 30 7.04 -6.93 -3.53
N HIS A 31 8.31 -6.83 -3.12
CA HIS A 31 9.35 -6.29 -4.00
C HIS A 31 9.51 -7.11 -5.28
N ARG A 32 9.62 -8.44 -5.19
CA ARG A 32 9.74 -9.34 -6.34
C ARG A 32 8.52 -9.24 -7.27
N ALA A 33 7.31 -9.18 -6.73
CA ALA A 33 6.10 -8.99 -7.52
C ALA A 33 6.07 -7.63 -8.21
N SER A 34 6.52 -6.57 -7.51
CA SER A 34 6.61 -5.23 -8.10
C SER A 34 7.60 -5.16 -9.26
N LEU A 35 8.72 -5.91 -9.20
CA LEU A 35 9.67 -6.04 -10.30
C LEU A 35 9.04 -6.75 -11.50
N ALA A 36 8.33 -7.86 -11.26
CA ALA A 36 7.63 -8.60 -12.31
C ALA A 36 6.54 -7.74 -12.98
N LEU A 37 5.78 -6.98 -12.18
CA LEU A 37 4.75 -6.06 -12.65
C LEU A 37 5.35 -4.90 -13.46
N ALA A 38 6.43 -4.29 -12.97
CA ALA A 38 7.15 -3.23 -13.67
C ALA A 38 7.67 -3.71 -15.04
N LYS A 39 8.20 -4.94 -15.10
CA LYS A 39 8.66 -5.56 -16.36
C LYS A 39 7.48 -5.81 -17.31
N LYS A 40 6.38 -6.39 -16.81
CA LYS A 40 5.17 -6.69 -17.60
C LYS A 40 4.58 -5.44 -18.25
N HIS A 41 4.49 -4.34 -17.48
CA HIS A 41 3.88 -3.08 -17.94
C HIS A 41 4.89 -2.07 -18.50
N ARG A 42 6.18 -2.42 -18.57
CA ARG A 42 7.28 -1.52 -18.95
C ARG A 42 7.25 -0.21 -18.16
N GLN A 43 6.94 -0.29 -16.86
CA GLN A 43 6.75 0.85 -15.97
C GLN A 43 7.65 0.74 -14.73
N PRO A 44 8.88 1.30 -14.76
CA PRO A 44 9.82 1.23 -13.64
C PRO A 44 9.28 1.87 -12.35
N ALA A 45 8.38 2.84 -12.45
CA ALA A 45 7.80 3.51 -11.27
C ALA A 45 6.96 2.55 -10.40
N PHE A 46 6.58 1.37 -10.90
CA PHE A 46 5.89 0.34 -10.14
C PHE A 46 6.77 -0.39 -9.14
N VAL A 47 8.10 -0.30 -9.25
CA VAL A 47 9.00 -0.98 -8.33
C VAL A 47 8.90 -0.40 -6.92
N ILE A 48 8.70 -1.28 -5.94
CA ILE A 48 8.62 -0.93 -4.51
C ILE A 48 9.73 -1.70 -3.78
N ALA A 49 10.81 -1.00 -3.42
CA ALA A 49 11.87 -1.59 -2.60
C ALA A 49 11.38 -1.86 -1.16
N PRO A 50 11.92 -2.87 -0.45
CA PRO A 50 11.50 -3.19 0.92
C PRO A 50 11.59 -2.00 1.89
N SER A 51 12.63 -1.17 1.77
CA SER A 51 12.79 0.05 2.59
C SER A 51 11.70 1.09 2.32
N ARG A 52 11.25 1.20 1.07
CA ARG A 52 10.15 2.09 0.68
C ARG A 52 8.83 1.57 1.24
N LEU A 53 8.59 0.26 1.11
CA LEU A 53 7.40 -0.39 1.66
C LEU A 53 7.32 -0.22 3.17
N HIS A 54 8.42 -0.45 3.89
CA HIS A 54 8.49 -0.18 5.33
C HIS A 54 8.17 1.29 5.67
N GLY A 55 8.70 2.24 4.88
CA GLY A 55 8.39 3.65 5.06
C GLY A 55 6.89 3.97 4.88
N ILE A 56 6.23 3.33 3.92
CA ILE A 56 4.79 3.46 3.70
C ILE A 56 4.00 2.87 4.87
N GLU A 57 4.33 1.63 5.24
CA GLU A 57 3.58 0.85 6.22
C GLU A 57 3.78 1.27 7.68
N SER A 58 4.95 1.81 8.02
CA SER A 58 5.33 2.09 9.41
C SER A 58 5.58 3.56 9.70
N LYS A 59 5.81 4.38 8.67
CA LYS A 59 6.11 5.81 8.84
C LYS A 59 5.12 6.73 8.11
N ASN A 60 3.96 6.19 7.71
CA ASN A 60 2.92 6.89 6.95
C ASN A 60 3.44 7.67 5.73
N LYS A 61 4.52 7.20 5.10
CA LYS A 61 4.97 7.82 3.85
C LYS A 61 3.92 7.59 2.78
N ILE A 62 3.48 8.67 2.15
CA ILE A 62 2.48 8.60 1.08
C ILE A 62 3.16 8.01 -0.18
N PRO A 63 2.67 6.87 -0.71
CA PRO A 63 3.13 6.35 -1.98
C PRO A 63 2.69 7.28 -3.10
N ASN A 64 3.47 7.37 -4.18
CA ASN A 64 2.99 8.04 -5.39
C ASN A 64 1.92 7.18 -6.08
N ILE A 65 1.22 7.76 -7.04
CA ILE A 65 0.10 7.10 -7.74
C ILE A 65 0.52 5.76 -8.39
N HIS A 66 1.71 5.68 -8.98
CA HIS A 66 2.22 4.46 -9.59
C HIS A 66 2.40 3.32 -8.59
N ARG A 67 2.94 3.62 -7.41
CA ARG A 67 3.13 2.63 -6.34
C ARG A 67 1.82 2.24 -5.69
N LEU A 68 0.90 3.18 -5.52
CA LEU A 68 -0.43 2.87 -4.99
C LEU A 68 -1.17 1.93 -5.94
N TYR A 69 -1.13 2.19 -7.25
CA TYR A 69 -1.66 1.29 -8.26
C TYR A 69 -0.98 -0.08 -8.25
N ALA A 70 0.36 -0.11 -8.16
CA ALA A 70 1.09 -1.37 -8.06
C ALA A 70 0.69 -2.18 -6.82
N LEU A 71 0.53 -1.53 -5.66
CA LEU A 71 0.06 -2.17 -4.43
C LEU A 71 -1.37 -2.71 -4.58
N ALA A 72 -2.28 -1.98 -5.22
CA ALA A 72 -3.64 -2.45 -5.48
C ALA A 72 -3.62 -3.77 -6.28
N LEU A 73 -2.85 -3.81 -7.37
CA LEU A 73 -2.72 -5.02 -8.18
C LEU A 73 -2.05 -6.17 -7.42
N ILE A 74 -0.97 -5.89 -6.70
CA ILE A 74 -0.22 -6.90 -5.95
C ILE A 74 -1.05 -7.47 -4.80
N TYR A 75 -1.85 -6.65 -4.13
CA TYR A 75 -2.71 -7.06 -3.03
C TYR A 75 -4.07 -7.59 -3.49
N GLY A 76 -4.34 -7.61 -4.79
CA GLY A 76 -5.62 -8.06 -5.34
C GLY A 76 -6.79 -7.22 -4.83
N ARG A 77 -6.59 -5.90 -4.73
CA ARG A 77 -7.57 -4.92 -4.25
C ARG A 77 -7.88 -3.90 -5.34
N ASN A 78 -9.03 -3.23 -5.19
CA ASN A 78 -9.36 -2.11 -6.06
C ASN A 78 -8.50 -0.89 -5.69
N LEU A 79 -8.04 -0.12 -6.67
CA LEU A 79 -7.35 1.14 -6.43
C LEU A 79 -8.18 2.09 -5.54
N ASN A 80 -9.50 2.11 -5.74
CA ASN A 80 -10.40 2.95 -4.96
C ASN A 80 -10.40 2.57 -3.48
N GLU A 81 -10.34 1.28 -3.17
CA GLU A 81 -10.23 0.79 -1.79
C GLU A 81 -8.94 1.31 -1.13
N LEU A 82 -7.81 1.27 -1.85
CA LEU A 82 -6.55 1.80 -1.34
C LEU A 82 -6.58 3.31 -1.16
N LEU A 83 -7.23 4.05 -2.06
CA LEU A 83 -7.37 5.51 -1.97
C LEU A 83 -8.25 5.91 -0.77
N SER A 84 -9.31 5.15 -0.47
CA SER A 84 -10.15 5.34 0.71
C SER A 84 -9.37 5.21 2.01
N LEU A 85 -8.32 4.38 2.07
CA LEU A 85 -7.42 4.29 3.24
C LEU A 85 -6.73 5.63 3.53
N TYR A 86 -6.53 6.46 2.51
CA TYR A 86 -5.95 7.80 2.61
C TYR A 86 -7.00 8.91 2.75
N GLY A 87 -8.27 8.56 2.98
CA GLY A 87 -9.36 9.52 3.22
C GLY A 87 -9.87 10.21 1.95
N ILE A 88 -9.62 9.63 0.76
CA ILE A 88 -10.11 10.16 -0.51
C ILE A 88 -11.49 9.55 -0.79
N PRO A 89 -12.58 10.33 -0.84
CA PRO A 89 -13.91 9.82 -1.16
C PRO A 89 -14.01 9.58 -2.68
N LEU A 90 -14.43 8.37 -3.08
CA LEU A 90 -14.56 7.94 -4.48
C LEU A 90 -15.92 7.29 -4.73
#